data_AF-A0A936XDN3-F1
#
_entry.id   AF-A0A936XDN3-F1
#
_cell.length_a   1.000
_cell.length_b   1.000
_cell.length_c   1.000
_cell.angle_alpha   90.00
_cell.angle_beta   90.00
_cell.angle_gamma   90.00
#
_symmetry.space_group_name_H-M   'P 1'
#
loop_
_entity.id
_entity.type
_entity.pdbx_description
1 polymer ?
#
loop_
_entity_poly.entity_id
_entity_poly.type
_entity_poly.pdbx_seq_one_letter_code
_entity_poly.pdbx_strand_id
1 'polypeptide(L)'
;MKKLIYILSFIFTGLVAQSQVNNCCPEFSLQDASKLRSCPGDSTCMSNPANGGNPVGGSPGGASMIACKNSLQTFFVVPNLPGFTFNWTIIGGTPNTTSGNPVIIQWGSGNQGFIQVIISDASGQCRDTIRRKVCLLNSPVAGFTAA
;
A
#
# COMPACT_ATOMS: atom_id res chain seq x y z
N MET A 1 64.80 38.98 0.38
CA MET A 1 64.67 38.55 1.79
C MET A 1 63.22 38.73 2.22
N LYS A 2 62.66 37.76 2.97
CA LYS A 2 61.28 37.66 3.52
C LYS A 2 60.18 37.28 2.50
N LYS A 3 59.27 36.33 2.72
CA LYS A 3 59.15 35.12 3.57
C LYS A 3 57.87 34.43 3.04
N LEU A 4 57.92 33.12 2.81
CA LEU A 4 56.77 32.26 2.51
C LEU A 4 55.63 32.46 3.52
N ILE A 5 54.39 32.62 3.05
CA ILE A 5 53.18 32.24 3.79
C ILE A 5 52.24 31.49 2.82
N TYR A 6 52.22 30.17 2.97
CA TYR A 6 51.22 29.25 2.44
C TYR A 6 49.95 29.37 3.29
N ILE A 7 48.77 29.64 2.71
CA ILE A 7 47.50 29.33 3.37
C ILE A 7 46.52 28.74 2.34
N LEU A 8 46.47 27.40 2.40
CA LEU A 8 45.33 26.51 2.27
C LEU A 8 44.34 26.72 1.12
N SER A 9 44.57 25.90 0.09
CA SER A 9 43.53 25.17 -0.64
C SER A 9 42.47 24.57 0.30
N PHE A 10 41.26 25.14 0.30
CA PHE A 10 40.05 24.39 0.64
C PHE A 10 39.47 23.86 -0.67
N ILE A 11 40.04 22.74 -1.12
CA ILE A 11 39.35 21.85 -2.04
C ILE A 11 38.19 21.29 -1.23
N PHE A 12 37.01 21.91 -1.34
CA PHE A 12 35.78 21.27 -0.94
C PHE A 12 35.47 20.21 -2.01
N THR A 13 36.18 19.08 -1.95
CA THR A 13 35.67 17.82 -2.48
C THR A 13 34.50 17.44 -1.58
N GLY A 14 33.39 18.14 -1.78
CA GLY A 14 32.09 17.62 -1.45
C GLY A 14 31.94 16.38 -2.31
N LEU A 15 32.25 15.22 -1.73
CA LEU A 15 31.62 13.99 -2.14
C LEU A 15 30.14 14.24 -1.87
N VAL A 16 29.45 14.80 -2.86
CA VAL A 16 28.01 14.70 -2.92
C VAL A 16 27.79 13.21 -3.04
N ALA A 17 27.53 12.55 -1.91
CA ALA A 17 26.74 11.34 -1.92
C ALA A 17 25.39 11.79 -2.47
N GLN A 18 25.31 11.87 -3.80
CA GLN A 18 24.05 11.84 -4.49
C GLN A 18 23.47 10.51 -4.03
N SER A 19 22.55 10.54 -3.08
CA SER A 19 21.56 9.49 -2.94
C SER A 19 20.73 9.55 -4.21
N GLN A 20 21.34 9.13 -5.32
CA GLN A 20 20.65 8.66 -6.49
C GLN A 20 19.76 7.56 -5.94
N VAL A 21 18.47 7.89 -5.82
CA VAL A 21 17.41 6.95 -5.47
C VAL A 21 17.36 5.98 -6.63
N ASN A 22 18.29 5.02 -6.60
CA ASN A 22 18.24 3.84 -7.42
C ASN A 22 17.06 3.07 -6.83
N ASN A 23 15.84 3.33 -7.33
CA ASN A 23 14.66 2.58 -6.96
C ASN A 23 14.92 1.12 -7.38
N CYS A 24 15.48 0.32 -6.46
CA CYS A 24 15.72 -1.10 -6.64
C CYS A 24 14.41 -1.85 -6.92
N CYS A 25 13.28 -1.24 -6.56
CA CYS A 25 11.94 -1.73 -6.78
C CYS A 25 11.14 -0.82 -7.72
N PRO A 26 10.36 -1.40 -8.63
CA PRO A 26 9.23 -0.70 -9.26
C PRO A 26 8.28 -0.12 -8.21
N GLU A 27 7.53 0.90 -8.60
CA GLU A 27 6.47 1.44 -7.75
C GLU A 27 5.24 0.53 -7.80
N PHE A 28 4.89 -0.08 -6.67
CA PHE A 28 3.73 -0.94 -6.53
C PHE A 28 2.60 -0.23 -5.77
N SER A 29 1.36 -0.42 -6.23
CA SER A 29 0.16 0.10 -5.59
C SER A 29 -0.87 -1.01 -5.37
N LEU A 30 -1.52 -1.00 -4.22
CA LEU A 30 -2.62 -1.91 -3.92
C LEU A 30 -3.93 -1.32 -4.42
N GLN A 31 -4.69 -2.10 -5.17
CA GLN A 31 -5.99 -1.74 -5.69
C GLN A 31 -7.05 -2.77 -5.29
N ASP A 32 -8.30 -2.34 -5.32
CA ASP A 32 -9.49 -3.19 -5.18
C ASP A 32 -10.20 -3.27 -6.53
N ALA A 33 -10.62 -4.48 -6.91
CA ALA A 33 -11.40 -4.72 -8.13
C ALA A 33 -12.82 -4.16 -8.05
N SER A 34 -13.29 -3.88 -6.84
CA SER A 34 -14.66 -3.51 -6.53
C SER A 34 -14.85 -1.99 -6.50
N LYS A 35 -14.10 -1.20 -7.29
CA LYS A 35 -14.08 0.29 -7.36
C LYS A 35 -15.45 1.01 -7.25
N LEU A 36 -16.57 0.30 -7.38
CA LEU A 36 -17.94 0.77 -7.43
C LEU A 36 -18.93 0.09 -6.45
N ARG A 37 -18.51 -0.87 -5.60
CA ARG A 37 -19.39 -1.43 -4.55
C ARG A 37 -19.28 -0.59 -3.28
N SER A 38 -19.97 0.53 -3.29
CA SER A 38 -20.15 1.35 -2.09
C SER A 38 -20.90 0.54 -1.05
N CYS A 39 -20.20 0.12 0.01
CA CYS A 39 -20.87 -0.28 1.23
C CYS A 39 -21.61 0.96 1.77
N PRO A 40 -22.93 0.94 1.97
CA PRO A 40 -23.66 2.07 2.50
C PRO A 40 -23.19 2.29 3.94
N GLY A 41 -22.41 3.34 4.13
CA GLY A 41 -21.88 3.72 5.41
C GLY A 41 -21.16 5.04 5.27
N ASP A 42 -21.28 5.85 6.30
CA ASP A 42 -20.70 7.18 6.39
C ASP A 42 -19.20 7.13 6.03
N SER A 43 -18.81 8.03 5.13
CA SER A 43 -17.44 8.27 4.69
C SER A 43 -16.55 8.85 5.81
N THR A 44 -17.01 8.86 7.05
CA THR A 44 -16.18 9.15 8.24
C THR A 44 -14.90 8.33 8.32
N CYS A 45 -14.83 7.16 7.67
CA CYS A 45 -13.59 6.40 7.51
C CYS A 45 -12.61 6.96 6.45
N MET A 46 -13.09 7.79 5.52
CA MET A 46 -12.33 8.52 4.50
C MET A 46 -12.02 9.96 4.93
N SER A 47 -12.37 10.37 6.15
CA SER A 47 -12.28 11.77 6.63
C SER A 47 -10.85 12.31 6.84
N ASN A 48 -9.86 11.80 6.09
CA ASN A 48 -8.69 12.61 5.77
C ASN A 48 -8.32 12.52 4.27
N PRO A 49 -9.01 13.28 3.40
CA PRO A 49 -8.74 13.38 1.97
C PRO A 49 -7.87 14.61 1.62
N ALA A 50 -6.87 14.96 2.43
CA ALA A 50 -5.89 15.95 2.00
C ALA A 50 -4.91 15.30 1.00
N ASN A 51 -5.31 15.32 -0.27
CA ASN A 51 -4.65 14.83 -1.50
C ASN A 51 -5.05 13.40 -1.92
N GLY A 52 -5.73 13.31 -3.07
CA GLY A 52 -5.78 12.13 -3.92
C GLY A 52 -4.40 11.76 -4.48
N GLY A 53 -3.44 11.57 -3.59
CA GLY A 53 -2.08 11.18 -3.89
C GLY A 53 -1.99 9.66 -3.98
N ASN A 54 -1.42 9.21 -5.09
CA ASN A 54 -0.91 7.86 -5.29
C ASN A 54 -0.20 7.35 -4.03
N PRO A 55 -0.49 6.13 -3.54
CA PRO A 55 0.17 5.59 -2.35
C PRO A 55 1.66 5.31 -2.59
N VAL A 56 2.53 6.25 -2.22
CA VAL A 56 3.96 6.00 -2.07
C VAL A 56 4.17 4.94 -0.98
N GLY A 57 4.90 3.88 -1.33
CA GLY A 57 5.23 2.76 -0.46
C GLY A 57 5.86 3.20 0.86
N GLY A 58 5.48 2.50 1.94
CA GLY A 58 6.17 2.59 3.24
C GLY A 58 5.52 3.41 4.36
N SER A 59 4.51 4.25 4.13
CA SER A 59 3.91 5.03 5.24
C SER A 59 2.77 4.29 5.97
N PRO A 60 2.78 4.22 7.32
CA PRO A 60 1.66 3.71 8.12
C PRO A 60 0.34 4.51 7.98
N GLY A 61 0.35 5.64 7.25
CA GLY A 61 -0.78 6.57 7.11
C GLY A 61 -1.40 6.65 5.71
N GLY A 62 -1.22 5.62 4.87
CA GLY A 62 -1.87 5.60 3.55
C GLY A 62 -3.40 5.66 3.63
N ALA A 63 -4.04 6.32 2.66
CA ALA A 63 -5.50 6.36 2.52
C ALA A 63 -6.15 4.98 2.80
N SER A 64 -7.16 4.98 3.67
CA SER A 64 -7.87 3.77 4.10
C SER A 64 -8.72 3.22 2.95
N MET A 65 -8.80 1.90 2.82
CA MET A 65 -9.70 1.22 1.88
C MET A 65 -11.02 0.87 2.57
N ILE A 66 -12.08 0.63 1.79
CA ILE A 66 -13.40 0.25 2.30
C ILE A 66 -13.74 -1.16 1.84
N ALA A 67 -14.37 -1.93 2.72
CA ALA A 67 -14.92 -3.25 2.46
C ALA A 67 -16.25 -3.44 3.19
N CYS A 68 -17.09 -4.35 2.71
CA CYS A 68 -18.34 -4.64 3.41
C CYS A 68 -18.14 -5.82 4.36
N LYS A 69 -18.74 -5.71 5.54
CA LYS A 69 -18.77 -6.80 6.53
C LYS A 69 -19.36 -8.05 5.91
N ASN A 70 -18.78 -9.20 6.27
CA ASN A 70 -19.22 -10.52 5.82
C ASN A 70 -19.28 -10.68 4.28
N SER A 71 -18.49 -9.91 3.53
CA SER A 71 -18.46 -9.97 2.06
C SER A 71 -17.10 -10.43 1.52
N LEU A 72 -17.11 -10.95 0.29
CA LEU A 72 -15.91 -11.20 -0.51
C LEU A 72 -15.50 -9.94 -1.25
N GLN A 73 -14.19 -9.65 -1.23
CA GLN A 73 -13.60 -8.57 -2.01
C GLN A 73 -12.24 -8.97 -2.58
N THR A 74 -11.98 -8.55 -3.82
CA THR A 74 -10.77 -8.91 -4.54
C THR A 74 -9.79 -7.75 -4.54
N PHE A 75 -8.59 -7.98 -4.03
CA PHE A 75 -7.49 -7.03 -4.04
C PHE A 75 -6.35 -7.50 -4.94
N PHE A 76 -5.61 -6.55 -5.52
CA PHE A 76 -4.46 -6.85 -6.36
C PHE A 76 -3.44 -5.72 -6.34
N VAL A 77 -2.18 -6.08 -6.52
CA VAL A 77 -1.09 -5.12 -6.68
C VAL A 77 -0.89 -4.82 -8.17
N VAL A 78 -0.68 -3.55 -8.50
CA VAL A 78 -0.20 -3.13 -9.82
C VAL A 78 1.11 -2.36 -9.71
N PRO A 79 2.03 -2.51 -10.69
CA PRO A 79 1.96 -3.45 -11.80
C PRO A 79 2.13 -4.91 -11.33
N ASN A 80 1.53 -5.85 -12.08
CA ASN A 80 1.74 -7.28 -11.85
C ASN A 80 2.90 -7.76 -12.75
N LEU A 81 4.12 -7.69 -12.22
CA LEU A 81 5.33 -7.94 -12.99
C LEU A 81 5.81 -9.40 -12.88
N PRO A 82 6.21 -10.06 -13.98
CA PRO A 82 6.85 -11.36 -13.93
C PRO A 82 8.12 -11.36 -13.05
N GLY A 83 8.39 -12.47 -12.37
CA GLY A 83 9.57 -12.60 -11.49
C GLY A 83 9.40 -12.01 -10.09
N PHE A 84 8.24 -11.38 -9.81
CA PHE A 84 7.87 -10.93 -8.48
C PHE A 84 6.92 -11.90 -7.78
N THR A 85 7.08 -11.97 -6.47
CA THR A 85 6.24 -12.74 -5.55
C THR A 85 5.45 -11.79 -4.66
N PHE A 86 4.23 -12.17 -4.32
CA PHE A 86 3.31 -11.36 -3.52
C PHE A 86 2.83 -12.21 -2.35
N ASN A 87 3.23 -11.85 -1.13
CA ASN A 87 2.90 -12.57 0.09
C ASN A 87 1.99 -11.71 0.98
N TRP A 88 0.80 -12.23 1.26
CA TRP A 88 -0.28 -11.50 1.92
C TRP A 88 -0.40 -11.89 3.39
N THR A 89 -0.63 -10.88 4.24
CA THR A 89 -1.03 -11.06 5.64
C THR A 89 -2.27 -10.25 5.89
N ILE A 90 -3.35 -10.91 6.30
CA ILE A 90 -4.68 -10.33 6.46
C ILE A 90 -5.11 -10.44 7.92
N ILE A 91 -5.64 -9.35 8.48
CA ILE A 91 -6.27 -9.31 9.80
C ILE A 91 -7.72 -8.83 9.63
N GLY A 92 -8.68 -9.47 10.30
CA GLY A 92 -10.10 -9.12 10.23
C GLY A 92 -10.85 -9.76 9.04
N GLY A 93 -10.18 -10.61 8.26
CA GLY A 93 -10.76 -11.40 7.19
C GLY A 93 -9.90 -12.64 6.88
N THR A 94 -10.43 -13.52 6.03
CA THR A 94 -9.79 -14.77 5.62
C THR A 94 -9.52 -14.74 4.11
N PRO A 95 -8.24 -14.74 3.67
CA PRO A 95 -7.92 -14.79 2.26
C PRO A 95 -8.09 -16.20 1.69
N ASN A 96 -8.42 -16.31 0.40
CA ASN A 96 -8.46 -17.59 -0.31
C ASN A 96 -7.04 -18.17 -0.55
N THR A 97 -6.02 -17.32 -0.58
CA THR A 97 -4.60 -17.67 -0.69
C THR A 97 -3.76 -16.63 0.03
N THR A 98 -2.61 -17.04 0.58
CA THR A 98 -1.62 -16.11 1.16
C THR A 98 -0.52 -15.73 0.18
N SER A 99 -0.52 -16.28 -1.04
CA SER A 99 0.47 -16.00 -2.08
C SER A 99 -0.16 -15.79 -3.46
N GLY A 100 0.48 -14.97 -4.28
CA GLY A 100 0.05 -14.68 -5.66
C GLY A 100 -0.68 -13.34 -5.76
N ASN A 101 -1.12 -12.98 -6.96
CA ASN A 101 -1.80 -11.71 -7.22
C ASN A 101 -2.76 -11.94 -8.40
N PRO A 102 -4.09 -11.83 -8.24
CA PRO A 102 -4.85 -11.21 -7.14
C PRO A 102 -5.06 -12.11 -5.89
N VAL A 103 -5.63 -11.53 -4.83
CA VAL A 103 -6.17 -12.23 -3.65
C VAL A 103 -7.66 -11.90 -3.45
N ILE A 104 -8.45 -12.87 -3.01
CA ILE A 104 -9.85 -12.70 -2.61
C ILE A 104 -9.94 -12.85 -1.09
N ILE A 105 -10.52 -11.87 -0.41
CA ILE A 105 -10.65 -11.85 1.05
C ILE A 105 -12.12 -11.92 1.43
N GLN A 106 -12.47 -12.88 2.29
CA GLN A 106 -13.74 -12.92 3.01
C GLN A 106 -13.60 -12.09 4.30
N TRP A 107 -14.19 -10.91 4.35
CA TRP A 107 -14.15 -10.06 5.54
C TRP A 107 -15.10 -10.55 6.63
N GLY A 108 -14.74 -10.30 7.89
CA GLY A 108 -15.58 -10.59 9.06
C GLY A 108 -16.59 -9.49 9.38
N SER A 109 -17.18 -9.58 10.58
CA SER A 109 -18.19 -8.65 11.10
C SER A 109 -17.63 -7.48 11.93
N GLY A 110 -16.32 -7.46 12.15
CA GLY A 110 -15.61 -6.38 12.85
C GLY A 110 -15.74 -5.03 12.14
N ASN A 111 -15.14 -3.99 12.70
CA ASN A 111 -15.20 -2.64 12.13
C ASN A 111 -13.96 -2.28 11.28
N GLN A 112 -12.89 -3.08 11.39
CA GLN A 112 -11.61 -2.82 10.72
C GLN A 112 -10.94 -4.13 10.30
N GLY A 113 -10.17 -4.04 9.24
CA GLY A 113 -9.23 -5.05 8.79
C GLY A 113 -7.90 -4.43 8.39
N PHE A 114 -6.89 -5.26 8.20
CA PHE A 114 -5.56 -4.84 7.75
C PHE A 114 -5.04 -5.77 6.67
N ILE A 115 -4.42 -5.16 5.66
CA ILE A 115 -3.72 -5.85 4.58
C ILE A 115 -2.26 -5.44 4.64
N GLN A 116 -1.38 -6.43 4.71
CA GLN A 116 0.03 -6.28 4.40
C GLN A 116 0.38 -7.16 3.19
N VAL A 117 1.11 -6.61 2.23
CA VAL A 117 1.66 -7.34 1.09
C VAL A 117 3.16 -7.13 1.07
N ILE A 118 3.92 -8.22 1.16
CA ILE A 118 5.36 -8.21 0.93
C ILE A 118 5.60 -8.63 -0.51
N ILE A 119 6.27 -7.76 -1.25
CA ILE A 119 6.58 -7.94 -2.67
C ILE A 119 8.07 -8.15 -2.80
N SER A 120 8.50 -9.22 -3.44
CA SER A 120 9.93 -9.50 -3.63
C SER A 120 10.22 -10.10 -4.98
N ASP A 121 11.33 -9.69 -5.59
CA ASP A 121 11.83 -10.35 -6.79
C ASP A 121 12.58 -11.64 -6.44
N ALA A 122 12.83 -12.49 -7.44
CA ALA A 122 13.52 -13.76 -7.25
C ALA A 122 14.97 -13.61 -6.74
N SER A 123 15.63 -12.47 -7.00
CA SER A 123 17.01 -12.22 -6.58
C SER A 123 17.13 -11.64 -5.16
N GLY A 124 16.00 -11.23 -4.56
CA GLY A 124 15.95 -10.58 -3.25
C GLY A 124 16.49 -9.15 -3.23
N GLN A 125 16.88 -8.59 -4.39
CA GLN A 125 17.39 -7.23 -4.53
C GLN A 125 16.27 -6.19 -4.44
N CYS A 126 15.05 -6.57 -4.85
CA CYS A 126 13.87 -5.78 -4.60
C CYS A 126 13.02 -6.43 -3.52
N ARG A 127 12.74 -5.67 -2.46
CA ARG A 127 11.73 -6.00 -1.47
C ARG A 127 10.94 -4.75 -1.08
N ASP A 128 9.65 -4.76 -1.36
CA ASP A 128 8.71 -3.71 -0.98
C ASP A 128 7.63 -4.25 -0.03
N THR A 129 6.99 -3.35 0.72
CA THR A 129 5.89 -3.70 1.62
C THR A 129 4.79 -2.65 1.57
N ILE A 130 3.62 -3.07 1.10
CA ILE A 130 2.40 -2.28 1.14
C ILE A 130 1.62 -2.62 2.41
N ARG A 131 1.20 -1.60 3.16
CA ARG A 131 0.27 -1.73 4.29
C ARG A 131 -0.96 -0.87 4.06
N ARG A 132 -2.14 -1.45 4.30
CA ARG A 132 -3.41 -0.73 4.22
C ARG A 132 -4.34 -1.12 5.34
N LYS A 133 -4.94 -0.10 5.94
CA LYS A 133 -6.12 -0.26 6.80
C LYS A 133 -7.35 -0.39 5.91
N VAL A 134 -8.26 -1.27 6.31
CA VAL A 134 -9.56 -1.49 5.67
C VAL A 134 -10.66 -1.18 6.68
N CYS A 135 -11.62 -0.34 6.31
CA CYS A 135 -12.80 -0.06 7.11
C CYS A 135 -13.94 -0.98 6.67
N LEU A 136 -14.52 -1.69 7.64
CA LEU A 136 -15.58 -2.66 7.40
C LEU A 136 -16.94 -2.04 7.70
N LEU A 137 -17.71 -1.77 6.65
CA LEU A 137 -19.04 -1.14 6.73
C LEU A 137 -20.15 -2.16 6.50
N ASN A 138 -21.36 -1.86 6.96
CA ASN A 138 -22.50 -2.75 6.69
C ASN A 138 -22.78 -2.79 5.18
N SER A 139 -23.19 -3.95 4.69
CA SER A 139 -23.70 -4.10 3.32
C SER A 139 -25.08 -3.44 3.18
N PRO A 140 -25.50 -3.03 1.98
CA PRO A 140 -26.87 -2.56 1.76
C PRO A 140 -27.87 -3.63 2.22
N VAL A 141 -28.88 -3.22 2.99
CA VAL A 141 -30.02 -4.09 3.31
C VAL A 141 -31.04 -3.94 2.18
N ALA A 142 -31.42 -5.05 1.56
CA ALA A 142 -32.49 -5.04 0.57
C ALA A 142 -33.84 -4.73 1.25
N GLY A 143 -34.50 -3.66 0.84
CA GLY A 143 -35.79 -3.23 1.38
C GLY A 143 -36.97 -3.76 0.57
N PHE A 144 -37.15 -5.07 0.48
CA PHE A 144 -38.38 -5.61 -0.11
C PHE A 144 -39.51 -5.55 0.91
N THR A 145 -40.63 -4.92 0.54
CA THR A 145 -41.90 -5.00 1.29
C THR A 145 -42.81 -5.93 0.50
N ALA A 146 -43.19 -7.07 1.08
CA ALA A 146 -44.26 -7.89 0.51
C ALA A 146 -45.60 -7.17 0.78
N ALA A 147 -46.35 -6.88 -0.28
CA ALA A 147 -47.70 -6.34 -0.22
C ALA A 147 -48.73 -7.48 -0.13
#